data_AF-G2ZEM0-F1
#
_entry.id   AF-G2ZEM0-F1
#
_cell.length_a   1.000
_cell.length_b   1.000
_cell.length_c   1.000
_cell.angle_alpha   90.00
_cell.angle_beta   90.00
_cell.angle_gamma   90.00
#
_symmetry.space_group_name_H-M   'P 1'
#
loop_
_entity.id
_entity.type
_entity.pdbx_description
1 polymer ?
#
loop_
_entity_poly.entity_id
_entity_poly.type
_entity_poly.pdbx_seq_one_letter_code
_entity_poly.pdbx_strand_id
1 'polypeptide(L)'
;MDFKHAVQNSFADIIKEYQFNLIKINEDEIMLLNPDYALTIWRSREGIDIYYLFLHNLEKVKITNFLFSNYEKDLLANITSANNLTDKISNNLLIHARGLSKYFPELLSGQNDWVEKFNENKFYNEPRVINTDEHAAYHKQL
;
A
#
# COMPACT_ATOMS: atom_id res chain seq x y z
N MET A 1 -13.29 4.62 13.19
CA MET A 1 -13.08 3.41 12.39
C MET A 1 -11.78 2.76 12.84
N ASP A 2 -11.79 1.47 13.15
CA ASP A 2 -10.55 0.71 13.34
C ASP A 2 -9.83 0.57 11.99
N PHE A 3 -8.65 1.17 11.87
CA PHE A 3 -7.93 1.24 10.61
C PHE A 3 -7.37 -0.13 10.19
N LYS A 4 -6.89 -0.93 11.16
CA LYS A 4 -6.38 -2.27 10.86
C LYS A 4 -7.49 -3.14 10.26
N HIS A 5 -8.67 -3.11 10.87
CA HIS A 5 -9.81 -3.89 10.39
C HIS A 5 -10.27 -3.42 8.99
N ALA A 6 -10.26 -2.11 8.73
CA ALA A 6 -10.59 -1.56 7.41
C ALA A 6 -9.62 -2.02 6.31
N VAL A 7 -8.31 -2.01 6.60
CA VAL A 7 -7.28 -2.54 5.70
C VAL A 7 -7.46 -4.04 5.51
N GLN A 8 -7.63 -4.81 6.59
CA GLN A 8 -7.82 -6.26 6.53
C GLN A 8 -8.97 -6.65 5.62
N ASN A 9 -10.11 -5.97 5.73
CA ASN A 9 -11.29 -6.26 4.91
C ASN A 9 -11.08 -5.87 3.44
N SER A 10 -10.48 -4.71 3.19
CA SER A 10 -10.30 -4.22 1.81
C SER A 10 -9.23 -5.01 1.04
N PHE A 11 -8.20 -5.49 1.74
CA PHE A 11 -7.07 -6.21 1.16
C PHE A 11 -7.15 -7.73 1.40
N ALA A 12 -8.29 -8.27 1.84
CA ALA A 12 -8.42 -9.67 2.26
C ALA A 12 -7.95 -10.67 1.19
N ASP A 13 -8.34 -10.45 -0.07
CA ASP A 13 -7.95 -11.31 -1.19
C ASP A 13 -6.45 -11.22 -1.48
N ILE A 14 -5.88 -10.00 -1.49
CA ILE A 14 -4.44 -9.78 -1.67
C ILE A 14 -3.64 -10.45 -0.55
N ILE A 15 -4.06 -10.25 0.70
CA ILE A 15 -3.41 -10.83 1.88
C ILE A 15 -3.37 -12.35 1.75
N LYS A 16 -4.48 -12.96 1.35
CA LYS A 16 -4.60 -14.41 1.21
C LYS A 16 -3.81 -14.95 0.02
N GLU A 17 -3.93 -14.32 -1.15
CA GLU A 17 -3.32 -14.78 -2.40
C GLU A 17 -1.79 -14.68 -2.36
N TYR A 18 -1.27 -13.56 -1.87
CA TYR A 18 0.17 -13.26 -1.82
C TYR A 18 0.80 -13.54 -0.44
N GLN A 19 0.02 -14.16 0.46
CA GLN A 19 0.46 -14.63 1.77
C GLN A 19 1.10 -13.54 2.65
N PHE A 20 0.57 -12.32 2.60
CA PHE A 20 1.07 -11.24 3.43
C PHE A 20 0.71 -11.43 4.91
N ASN A 21 1.64 -11.11 5.79
CA ASN A 21 1.37 -10.93 7.22
C ASN A 21 0.88 -9.49 7.47
N LEU A 22 -0.30 -9.35 8.07
CA LEU A 22 -0.89 -8.05 8.39
C LEU A 22 -0.43 -7.53 9.75
N ILE A 23 0.44 -6.52 9.75
CA ILE A 23 1.08 -5.96 10.93
C ILE A 23 0.56 -4.54 11.19
N LYS A 24 0.24 -4.21 12.45
CA LYS A 24 -0.16 -2.84 12.83
C LYS A 24 1.06 -2.10 13.34
N ILE A 25 1.64 -1.21 12.55
CA ILE A 25 2.82 -0.43 12.98
C ILE A 25 2.43 0.60 14.03
N ASN A 26 1.36 1.35 13.75
CA ASN A 26 0.75 2.32 14.67
C ASN A 26 -0.75 2.50 14.32
N GLU A 27 -1.41 3.53 14.85
CA GLU A 27 -2.85 3.79 14.60
C GLU A 27 -3.17 4.20 13.15
N ASP A 28 -2.19 4.73 12.43
CA ASP A 28 -2.34 5.27 11.08
C ASP A 28 -1.56 4.48 10.04
N GLU A 29 -0.75 3.48 10.41
CA GLU A 29 0.10 2.73 9.50
C GLU A 29 -0.07 1.22 9.70
N ILE A 30 -0.48 0.56 8.61
CA ILE A 30 -0.63 -0.88 8.52
C ILE A 30 0.34 -1.40 7.48
N MET A 31 1.04 -2.48 7.80
CA MET A 31 1.99 -3.14 6.92
C MET A 31 1.45 -4.49 6.44
N LEU A 32 1.60 -4.74 5.14
CA LEU A 32 1.50 -6.04 4.52
C LEU A 32 2.92 -6.56 4.32
N LEU A 33 3.38 -7.44 5.20
CA LEU A 33 4.74 -7.95 5.22
C LEU A 33 4.84 -9.26 4.46
N ASN A 34 5.77 -9.32 3.52
CA ASN A 34 6.28 -10.53 2.89
C ASN A 34 7.77 -10.69 3.31
N PRO A 35 8.40 -11.88 3.27
CA PRO A 35 9.79 -12.03 3.69
C PRO A 35 10.79 -11.05 3.05
N ASP A 36 10.62 -10.71 1.76
CA ASP A 36 11.63 -9.95 1.01
C ASP A 36 11.28 -8.47 0.78
N TYR A 37 10.01 -8.11 0.96
CA TYR A 37 9.48 -6.77 0.72
C TYR A 37 8.21 -6.52 1.55
N ALA A 38 7.78 -5.28 1.62
CA ALA A 38 6.52 -4.94 2.27
C ALA A 38 5.78 -3.81 1.57
N LEU A 39 4.47 -3.77 1.78
CA LEU A 39 3.64 -2.60 1.47
C LEU A 39 3.21 -1.96 2.78
N THR A 40 3.37 -0.65 2.89
CA THR A 40 2.75 0.11 3.99
C THR A 40 1.63 0.96 3.47
N ILE A 41 0.50 0.87 4.17
CA ILE A 41 -0.73 1.61 3.92
C ILE A 41 -0.85 2.60 5.07
N TRP A 42 -0.61 3.87 4.75
CA TRP A 42 -0.61 4.95 5.71
C TRP A 42 -1.85 5.84 5.52
N ARG A 43 -2.57 6.09 6.60
CA ARG A 43 -3.72 6.99 6.63
C ARG A 43 -3.25 8.39 6.99
N SER A 44 -3.62 9.35 6.16
CA SER A 44 -3.46 10.78 6.43
C SER A 44 -4.81 11.49 6.40
N ARG A 45 -4.79 12.81 6.61
CA ARG A 45 -5.99 13.65 6.43
C ARG A 45 -6.41 13.78 4.97
N GLU A 46 -5.48 13.54 4.05
CA GLU A 46 -5.69 13.68 2.60
C GLU A 46 -6.19 12.38 1.97
N GLY A 47 -5.97 11.23 2.62
CA GLY A 47 -6.43 9.94 2.13
C GLY A 47 -5.54 8.80 2.59
N ILE A 48 -5.25 7.91 1.65
CA ILE A 48 -4.34 6.77 1.83
C ILE A 48 -3.09 7.01 1.00
N ASP A 49 -1.95 6.84 1.64
CA ASP A 49 -0.66 6.71 0.99
C ASP A 49 -0.22 5.24 1.03
N ILE A 50 0.32 4.78 -0.09
CA ILE A 50 0.96 3.48 -0.23
C ILE A 50 2.45 3.68 -0.48
N TYR A 51 3.26 2.98 0.30
CA TYR A 51 4.70 2.86 0.11
C TYR A 51 5.09 1.41 -0.15
N TYR A 52 6.10 1.23 -0.99
CA TYR A 52 6.79 -0.04 -1.18
C TYR A 52 8.11 -0.03 -0.40
N LEU A 53 8.43 -1.12 0.27
CA LEU A 53 9.63 -1.29 1.06
C LEU A 53 10.50 -2.38 0.45
N PHE A 54 11.72 -2.01 0.05
CA PHE A 54 12.78 -2.94 -0.34
C PHE A 54 13.55 -3.33 0.93
N LEU A 55 13.17 -4.45 1.57
CA LEU A 55 13.71 -4.83 2.89
C LEU A 55 15.20 -5.17 2.84
N HIS A 56 15.69 -5.70 1.72
CA HIS A 56 17.11 -5.98 1.50
C HIS A 56 17.98 -4.71 1.52
N ASN A 57 17.49 -3.63 0.90
CA ASN A 57 18.21 -2.36 0.80
C ASN A 57 17.89 -1.43 1.97
N LEU A 58 16.91 -1.79 2.82
CA LEU A 58 16.34 -0.94 3.85
C LEU A 58 15.86 0.40 3.27
N GLU A 59 15.17 0.33 2.12
CA GLU A 59 14.66 1.51 1.42
C GLU A 59 13.15 1.46 1.34
N LYS A 60 12.52 2.64 1.32
CA LYS A 60 11.10 2.76 1.01
C LYS A 60 10.80 3.92 0.11
N VAL A 61 9.79 3.73 -0.72
CA VAL A 61 9.39 4.69 -1.74
C VAL A 61 7.87 4.84 -1.78
N LYS A 62 7.40 6.07 -1.98
CA LYS A 62 5.97 6.38 -2.02
C LYS A 62 5.45 6.14 -3.43
N ILE A 63 4.64 5.10 -3.63
CA ILE A 63 4.16 4.70 -4.95
C ILE A 63 2.72 5.13 -5.23
N THR A 64 2.09 5.86 -4.31
CA THR A 64 0.64 6.15 -4.36
C THR A 64 0.19 6.79 -5.66
N ASN A 65 0.88 7.84 -6.10
CA ASN A 65 0.53 8.57 -7.32
C ASN A 65 0.86 7.79 -8.59
N PHE A 66 1.94 7.00 -8.56
CA PHE A 66 2.27 6.08 -9.65
C PHE A 66 1.16 5.05 -9.84
N LEU A 67 0.73 4.39 -8.76
CA LEU A 67 -0.39 3.44 -8.78
C LEU A 67 -1.65 4.10 -9.37
N PHE A 68 -2.07 5.23 -8.79
CA PHE A 68 -3.27 5.96 -9.24
C PHE A 68 -3.21 6.36 -10.72
N SER A 69 -2.04 6.68 -11.24
CA SER A 69 -1.87 7.08 -12.65
C SER A 69 -2.13 5.97 -13.65
N ASN A 70 -2.10 4.70 -13.22
CA ASN A 70 -2.34 3.52 -14.03
C ASN A 70 -3.76 2.95 -13.85
N TYR A 71 -4.52 3.45 -12.89
CA TYR A 71 -5.87 2.98 -12.60
C TYR A 71 -6.88 3.53 -13.63
N GLU A 72 -7.74 2.64 -14.14
CA GLU A 72 -8.83 3.05 -15.02
C GLU A 72 -10.11 3.36 -14.24
N LYS A 73 -11.05 4.02 -14.90
CA LYS A 73 -12.31 4.51 -14.28
C LYS A 73 -13.23 3.39 -13.81
N ASP A 74 -13.08 2.17 -14.30
CA ASP A 74 -13.90 1.03 -13.91
C ASP A 74 -13.68 0.64 -12.44
N LEU A 75 -12.52 0.97 -11.86
CA LEU A 75 -12.27 0.82 -10.42
C LEU A 75 -13.23 1.65 -9.56
N LEU A 76 -13.87 2.68 -10.12
CA LEU A 76 -14.84 3.53 -9.44
C LEU A 76 -16.23 2.90 -9.31
N ALA A 77 -16.48 1.75 -9.93
CA ALA A 77 -17.74 1.04 -9.81
C ALA A 77 -18.02 0.68 -8.34
N ASN A 78 -19.25 0.91 -7.88
CA ASN A 78 -19.71 0.58 -6.51
C ASN A 78 -18.96 1.31 -5.39
N ILE A 79 -18.31 2.45 -5.69
CA ILE A 79 -17.81 3.37 -4.66
C ILE A 79 -19.00 4.07 -4.01
N THR A 80 -19.01 4.14 -2.69
CA THR A 80 -20.07 4.86 -1.95
C THR A 80 -19.86 6.36 -2.04
N SER A 81 -20.94 7.15 -1.95
CA SER A 81 -20.79 8.62 -1.87
C SER A 81 -19.96 8.98 -0.64
N ALA A 82 -18.87 9.72 -0.84
CA ALA A 82 -17.92 10.04 0.22
C ALA A 82 -18.34 11.29 1.00
N ASN A 83 -19.26 11.13 1.96
CA ASN A 83 -19.86 12.24 2.69
C ASN A 83 -19.05 12.67 3.93
N ASN A 84 -18.12 11.84 4.37
CA ASN A 84 -17.23 12.11 5.50
C ASN A 84 -15.84 11.49 5.27
N LEU A 85 -14.90 11.74 6.20
CA LEU A 85 -13.53 11.21 6.10
C LEU A 85 -13.48 9.67 6.13
N THR A 86 -14.33 9.02 6.92
CA THR A 86 -14.39 7.55 6.98
C THR A 86 -14.76 6.96 5.62
N ASP A 87 -15.77 7.50 4.95
CA ASP A 87 -16.18 7.05 3.62
C ASP A 87 -15.05 7.27 2.60
N LYS A 88 -14.39 8.43 2.66
CA LYS A 88 -13.22 8.72 1.82
C LYS A 88 -12.12 7.68 2.00
N ILE A 89 -11.77 7.34 3.24
CA ILE A 89 -10.73 6.35 3.53
C ILE A 89 -11.14 4.96 3.03
N SER A 90 -12.36 4.51 3.34
CA SER A 90 -12.86 3.21 2.85
C SER A 90 -12.84 3.11 1.33
N ASN A 91 -13.24 4.17 0.63
CA ASN A 91 -13.20 4.22 -0.83
C ASN A 91 -11.78 4.19 -1.37
N ASN A 92 -10.84 4.93 -0.79
CA ASN A 92 -9.43 4.90 -1.20
C ASN A 92 -8.83 3.50 -0.99
N LEU A 93 -9.09 2.86 0.14
CA LEU A 93 -8.64 1.48 0.40
C LEU A 93 -9.17 0.50 -0.65
N LEU A 94 -10.46 0.57 -0.98
CA LEU A 94 -11.08 -0.29 -1.98
C LEU A 94 -10.52 -0.06 -3.39
N ILE A 95 -10.35 1.21 -3.79
CA ILE A 95 -9.74 1.56 -5.08
C ILE A 95 -8.33 0.99 -5.18
N HIS A 96 -7.51 1.19 -4.15
CA HIS A 96 -6.15 0.71 -4.13
C HIS A 96 -6.06 -0.82 -4.14
N ALA A 97 -6.89 -1.51 -3.35
CA ALA A 97 -6.91 -2.97 -3.36
C ALA A 97 -7.25 -3.50 -4.77
N ARG A 98 -8.34 -3.00 -5.38
CA ARG A 98 -8.72 -3.42 -6.75
C ARG A 98 -7.66 -3.07 -7.79
N GLY A 99 -7.10 -1.87 -7.69
CA GLY A 99 -6.11 -1.38 -8.65
C GLY A 99 -4.79 -2.13 -8.56
N LEU A 100 -4.32 -2.44 -7.34
CA LEU A 100 -3.15 -3.29 -7.13
C LEU A 100 -3.38 -4.70 -7.69
N SER A 101 -4.49 -5.34 -7.35
CA SER A 101 -4.81 -6.69 -7.84
C SER A 101 -4.90 -6.76 -9.38
N LYS A 102 -5.49 -5.74 -10.01
CA LYS A 102 -5.74 -5.74 -11.46
C LYS A 102 -4.50 -5.34 -12.27
N TYR A 103 -3.78 -4.30 -11.84
CA TYR A 103 -2.75 -3.66 -12.66
C TYR A 103 -1.32 -3.93 -12.19
N PHE A 104 -1.13 -4.43 -10.96
CA PHE A 104 0.18 -4.62 -10.37
C PHE A 104 0.38 -5.98 -9.68
N PRO A 105 -0.03 -7.12 -10.27
CA PRO A 105 0.24 -8.44 -9.71
C PRO A 105 1.75 -8.74 -9.58
N GLU A 106 2.58 -8.16 -10.43
CA GLU A 106 4.05 -8.26 -10.35
C GLU A 106 4.58 -7.61 -9.06
N LEU A 107 4.05 -6.44 -8.69
CA LEU A 107 4.43 -5.75 -7.45
C LEU A 107 3.94 -6.53 -6.22
N LEU A 108 2.72 -7.06 -6.27
CA LEU A 108 2.15 -7.91 -5.22
C LEU A 108 2.86 -9.25 -5.07
N SER A 109 3.63 -9.70 -6.07
CA SER A 109 4.44 -10.92 -6.00
C SER A 109 5.92 -10.65 -5.71
N GLY A 110 6.30 -9.39 -5.45
CA GLY A 110 7.68 -9.00 -5.13
C GLY A 110 8.61 -8.89 -6.34
N GLN A 111 8.07 -8.92 -7.56
CA GLN A 111 8.84 -8.68 -8.77
C GLN A 111 9.09 -7.17 -8.94
N ASN A 112 10.21 -6.84 -9.59
CA ASN A 112 10.69 -5.46 -9.72
C ASN A 112 10.49 -4.86 -11.12
N ASP A 113 9.77 -5.54 -12.02
CA ASP A 113 9.53 -5.08 -13.40
C ASP A 113 8.80 -3.72 -13.46
N TRP A 114 8.05 -3.38 -12.40
CA TRP A 114 7.38 -2.09 -12.26
C TRP A 114 8.36 -0.94 -11.93
N VAL A 115 9.56 -1.22 -11.40
CA VAL A 115 10.51 -0.21 -10.91
C VAL A 115 11.05 0.64 -12.06
N GLU A 116 11.35 0.05 -13.21
CA GLU A 116 11.79 0.81 -14.39
C GLU A 116 10.70 1.79 -14.84
N LYS A 117 9.46 1.30 -14.96
CA LYS A 117 8.30 2.13 -15.30
C LYS A 117 8.05 3.24 -14.28
N PHE A 118 8.30 2.96 -13.00
CA PHE A 118 8.17 3.94 -11.92
C PHE A 118 9.25 5.03 -12.01
N ASN A 119 10.50 4.65 -12.28
CA ASN A 119 11.63 5.58 -12.41
C ASN A 119 11.47 6.55 -13.59
N GLU A 120 10.85 6.11 -14.68
CA GLU A 120 10.56 6.95 -15.85
C GLU A 120 9.25 7.76 -15.71
N ASN A 121 8.45 7.50 -14.66
CA ASN A 121 7.16 8.14 -14.49
C ASN A 121 7.31 9.58 -13.94
N LYS A 122 6.42 10.48 -14.35
CA LYS A 122 6.35 11.86 -13.81
C LYS A 122 6.09 11.94 -12.29
N PHE A 123 5.61 10.86 -11.68
CA PHE A 123 5.36 10.75 -10.24
C PHE A 123 6.51 10.06 -9.49
N TYR A 124 7.63 9.80 -10.15
CA TYR A 124 8.83 9.30 -9.52
C TYR A 124 9.25 10.16 -8.33
N ASN A 125 9.67 9.49 -7.27
CA ASN A 125 10.38 10.10 -6.17
C ASN A 125 11.49 9.17 -5.70
N GLU A 126 12.60 9.78 -5.26
CA GLU A 126 13.74 9.04 -4.73
C GLU A 126 13.31 8.17 -3.53
N PRO A 127 13.70 6.88 -3.51
CA PRO A 127 13.60 6.06 -2.31
C PRO A 127 14.33 6.74 -1.15
N ARG A 128 13.80 6.58 0.05
CA ARG A 128 14.49 7.00 1.27
C ARG A 128 14.86 5.80 2.11
N VAL A 129 15.96 5.94 2.85
CA VAL A 129 16.39 4.95 3.83
C VAL A 129 15.34 4.81 4.94
N ILE A 130 15.07 3.57 5.33
CA ILE A 130 14.30 3.18 6.50
C ILE A 130 15.21 3.36 7.71
N ASN A 131 14.80 4.19 8.67
CA ASN A 131 15.62 4.42 9.85
C ASN A 131 15.53 3.26 10.85
N THR A 132 16.41 3.25 11.85
CA THR A 132 16.49 2.18 12.84
C THR A 132 15.19 1.97 13.63
N ASP A 133 14.46 3.05 13.94
CA ASP A 133 13.21 2.97 14.69
C ASP A 133 12.08 2.35 13.85
N GLU A 134 11.98 2.74 12.57
CA GLU A 134 11.06 2.16 11.60
C GLU A 134 11.35 0.67 11.41
N HIS A 135 12.62 0.32 11.19
CA HIS A 135 13.04 -1.07 11.03
C HIS A 135 12.73 -1.89 12.28
N ALA A 136 13.01 -1.36 13.48
CA ALA A 136 12.68 -2.04 14.73
C ALA A 136 11.17 -2.24 14.91
N ALA A 137 10.33 -1.30 14.47
CA ALA A 137 8.88 -1.45 14.51
C ALA A 137 8.37 -2.60 13.64
N TYR A 138 9.04 -2.89 12.51
CA TYR A 138 8.68 -3.98 11.61
C TYR A 138 8.96 -5.36 12.23
N HIS A 139 9.99 -5.46 13.08
CA HIS A 139 10.38 -6.71 13.75
C HIS A 139 9.72 -6.94 15.11
N LYS A 140 9.06 -5.94 15.70
CA LYS A 140 8.42 -6.07 17.03
C LYS A 140 7.15 -6.94 17.05
N GLN A 141 6.64 -7.37 15.90
CA GLN A 141 5.36 -8.09 15.77
C GLN A 141 5.47 -9.44 15.04
N LEU A 142 6.69 -9.92 14.78
CA LEU A 142 6.97 -11.31 14.42
C LEU A 142 7.14 -12.15 15.68
#